data_AF-A0A7S2F9U7-F1
#
_entry.id   AF-A0A7S2F9U7-F1
#
_cell.length_a   1.000
_cell.length_b   1.000
_cell.length_c   1.000
_cell.angle_alpha   90.00
_cell.angle_beta   90.00
_cell.angle_gamma   90.00
#
_symmetry.space_group_name_H-M   'P 1'
#
loop_
_entity.id
_entity.type
_entity.pdbx_description
1 polymer ?
#
loop_
_entity_poly.entity_id
_entity_poly.type
_entity_poly.pdbx_seq_one_letter_code
_entity_poly.pdbx_strand_id
1 'polypeptide(L)'
;AIDSKRLTVMFEFNDPSHEHIFPIHEVVADHVSLLSRKGFPLPQREAFEFFDKYGLRHVPCTVHDDMSKLEEVMEGVRASTDTEGVVIYLERSDDTPVG
;
A
#
# COMPACT_ATOMS: atom_id res chain seq x y z
N ALA A 1 9.00 18.95 -11.04
CA ALA A 1 9.30 17.62 -11.57
C ALA A 1 9.97 16.83 -10.47
N ILE A 2 9.33 15.76 -10.00
CA ILE A 2 9.96 14.82 -9.06
C ILE A 2 11.22 14.30 -9.75
N ASP A 3 12.39 14.42 -9.11
CA ASP A 3 13.67 13.93 -9.63
C ASP A 3 13.61 12.39 -9.64
N SER A 4 13.09 11.85 -10.74
CA SER A 4 12.76 10.45 -10.98
C SER A 4 13.99 9.52 -11.04
N LYS A 5 15.19 10.03 -10.79
CA LYS A 5 16.43 9.28 -10.97
C LYS A 5 16.69 8.24 -9.89
N ARG A 6 15.99 8.29 -8.76
CA ARG A 6 16.13 7.26 -7.72
C ARG A 6 14.88 7.17 -6.84
N LEU A 7 14.10 6.13 -7.08
CA LEU A 7 12.97 5.72 -6.25
C LEU A 7 13.32 4.42 -5.55
N THR A 8 12.75 4.20 -4.36
CA THR A 8 12.80 2.91 -3.67
C THR A 8 11.43 2.26 -3.82
N VAL A 9 11.42 1.02 -4.31
CA VAL A 9 10.22 0.21 -4.40
C VAL A 9 10.10 -0.61 -3.11
N MET A 10 8.97 -0.51 -2.43
CA MET A 10 8.64 -1.34 -1.27
C MET A 10 7.66 -2.43 -1.68
N PHE A 11 7.94 -3.64 -1.22
CA PHE A 11 7.07 -4.79 -1.41
C PHE A 11 7.10 -5.69 -0.17
N GLU A 12 6.00 -6.39 0.04
CA GLU A 12 5.94 -7.53 0.94
C GLU A 12 6.31 -8.78 0.15
N PHE A 13 7.29 -9.53 0.64
CA PHE A 13 7.70 -10.79 0.05
C PHE A 13 6.99 -11.92 0.79
N ASN A 14 6.04 -12.54 0.11
CA ASN A 14 5.22 -13.63 0.61
C ASN A 14 5.82 -14.95 0.11
N ASP A 15 6.22 -15.83 1.02
CA ASP A 15 6.88 -17.10 0.70
C ASP A 15 6.30 -18.24 1.58
N PRO A 16 5.79 -19.33 0.99
CA PRO A 16 5.23 -20.46 1.72
C PRO A 16 6.21 -21.16 2.68
N SER A 17 7.52 -20.94 2.51
CA SER A 17 8.56 -21.51 3.36
C SER A 17 8.87 -20.67 4.60
N HIS A 18 8.36 -19.44 4.67
CA HIS A 18 8.46 -18.59 5.86
C HIS A 18 7.20 -18.73 6.73
N GLU A 19 7.37 -18.54 8.03
CA GLU A 19 6.26 -18.59 8.99
C GLU A 19 5.43 -17.31 8.87
N HIS A 20 4.13 -17.47 8.60
CA HIS A 20 3.14 -16.39 8.57
C HIS A 20 1.87 -16.84 9.31
N ILE A 21 1.13 -15.88 9.86
CA ILE A 21 -0.16 -16.14 10.52
C ILE A 21 -1.18 -16.66 9.50
N PHE A 22 -1.21 -16.03 8.32
CA PHE A 22 -2.06 -16.43 7.21
C PHE A 22 -1.31 -17.37 6.27
N PRO A 23 -1.96 -18.44 5.77
CA PRO A 23 -1.33 -19.36 4.82
C PRO A 23 -0.93 -18.64 3.53
N ILE A 24 0.32 -18.84 3.11
CA ILE A 24 0.82 -18.40 1.80
C ILE A 24 0.98 -19.63 0.92
N HIS A 25 0.42 -19.57 -0.29
CA HIS A 25 0.38 -20.72 -1.20
C HIS A 25 1.40 -20.65 -2.33
N GLU A 26 1.91 -19.46 -2.63
CA GLU A 26 2.86 -19.21 -3.71
C GLU A 26 3.84 -18.12 -3.32
N VAL A 27 5.04 -18.13 -3.93
CA VAL A 27 6.03 -17.07 -3.74
C VAL A 27 5.60 -15.86 -4.55
N VAL A 28 5.26 -14.77 -3.88
CA VAL A 28 4.80 -13.53 -4.53
C VAL A 28 5.40 -12.29 -3.87
N ALA A 29 5.51 -11.21 -4.64
CA ALA A 29 5.93 -9.90 -4.17
C ALA A 29 4.79 -8.90 -4.38
N ASP A 30 4.13 -8.50 -3.30
CA ASP A 30 3.05 -7.52 -3.32
C ASP A 30 3.63 -6.13 -3.08
N HIS A 31 3.58 -5.28 -4.10
CA HIS A 31 4.16 -3.94 -4.09
C HIS A 31 3.22 -2.98 -3.37
N VAL A 32 3.75 -2.25 -2.39
CA VAL A 32 2.93 -1.49 -1.43
C VAL A 32 3.19 0.01 -1.45
N SER A 33 4.41 0.45 -1.81
CA SER A 33 4.74 1.89 -1.80
C SER A 33 5.95 2.20 -2.67
N LEU A 34 6.00 3.44 -3.15
CA LEU A 34 7.19 4.05 -3.71
C LEU A 34 7.69 5.14 -2.78
N LEU A 35 8.97 5.08 -2.44
CA LEU A 35 9.61 6.14 -1.68
C LEU A 35 10.45 7.02 -2.61
N SER A 36 10.36 8.32 -2.38
CA SER A 36 11.31 9.30 -2.90
C SER A 36 12.73 9.00 -2.43
N ARG A 37 13.73 9.63 -3.05
CA ARG A 37 15.14 9.55 -2.63
C ARG A 37 15.38 9.88 -1.14
N LYS A 38 14.49 10.67 -0.52
CA LYS A 38 14.58 11.03 0.90
C LYS A 38 13.94 10.00 1.83
N GLY A 39 13.35 8.93 1.29
CA GLY A 39 12.62 7.92 2.05
C GLY A 39 11.16 8.29 2.34
N PHE A 40 10.68 9.45 1.86
CA PHE A 40 9.26 9.80 2.02
C PHE A 40 8.41 9.07 0.99
N PRO A 41 7.23 8.55 1.38
CA PRO A 41 6.30 7.94 0.44
C PRO A 41 5.87 8.96 -0.62
N LEU A 42 5.66 8.48 -1.84
CA LEU A 42 4.95 9.19 -2.88
C LEU A 42 3.43 9.06 -2.66
N PRO A 43 2.61 9.91 -3.30
CA PRO A 43 1.16 9.72 -3.30
C PRO A 43 0.81 8.32 -3.81
N GLN A 44 -0.13 7.65 -3.15
CA GLN A 44 -0.44 6.25 -3.39
C GLN A 44 -0.97 6.03 -4.81
N ARG A 45 -1.72 7.00 -5.34
CA ARG A 45 -2.16 7.00 -6.74
C ARG A 45 -0.96 6.93 -7.70
N GLU A 46 0.07 7.73 -7.47
CA GLU A 46 1.29 7.72 -8.31
C GLU A 46 2.06 6.40 -8.19
N ALA A 47 2.11 5.82 -6.98
CA ALA A 47 2.74 4.52 -6.77
C ALA A 47 2.02 3.40 -7.53
N PHE A 48 0.68 3.39 -7.49
CA PHE A 48 -0.14 2.37 -8.15
C PHE A 48 -0.09 2.52 -9.67
N GLU A 49 -0.18 3.74 -10.20
CA GLU A 49 0.02 3.99 -11.63
C GLU A 49 1.40 3.51 -12.12
N PHE A 50 2.43 3.65 -11.28
CA PHE A 50 3.76 3.09 -11.59
C PHE A 50 3.74 1.56 -11.58
N PHE A 51 3.12 0.91 -10.59
CA PHE A 51 3.03 -0.55 -10.52
C PHE A 51 2.27 -1.12 -11.71
N ASP A 52 1.11 -0.56 -12.04
CA ASP A 52 0.31 -0.89 -13.22
C ASP A 52 1.13 -0.79 -14.50
N LYS A 53 1.84 0.34 -14.67
CA LYS A 53 2.67 0.60 -15.87
C LYS A 53 3.74 -0.47 -16.09
N TYR A 54 4.31 -1.03 -15.03
CA TYR A 54 5.37 -2.05 -15.12
C TYR A 54 4.88 -3.47 -14.87
N GLY A 55 3.56 -3.68 -14.72
CA GLY A 55 2.99 -5.00 -14.44
C GLY A 55 3.43 -5.57 -13.09
N LEU A 56 3.70 -4.70 -12.11
CA LEU A 56 4.08 -5.11 -10.76
C LEU A 56 2.82 -5.41 -9.95
N ARG A 57 2.75 -6.61 -9.37
CA ARG A 57 1.62 -7.03 -8.54
C ARG A 57 1.49 -6.11 -7.33
N HIS A 58 0.30 -5.58 -7.07
CA HIS A 58 -0.04 -4.82 -5.88
C HIS A 58 -1.43 -5.22 -5.38
N VAL A 59 -1.68 -4.98 -4.09
CA VAL A 59 -3.00 -5.25 -3.49
C VAL A 59 -4.03 -4.21 -3.95
N PRO A 60 -5.34 -4.56 -3.99
CA PRO A 60 -6.39 -3.58 -4.23
C PRO A 60 -6.37 -2.46 -3.18
N CYS A 61 -6.57 -1.22 -3.62
CA CYS A 61 -6.69 -0.06 -2.75
C CYS A 61 -8.08 0.56 -2.91
N THR A 62 -8.76 0.77 -1.79
CA THR A 62 -10.04 1.48 -1.77
C THR A 62 -9.81 2.91 -1.31
N VAL A 63 -10.29 3.88 -2.08
CA VAL A 63 -10.14 5.31 -1.75
C VAL A 63 -11.37 5.80 -1.01
N HIS A 64 -11.14 6.52 0.09
CA HIS A 64 -12.18 7.18 0.87
C HIS A 64 -11.92 8.69 0.88
N ASP A 65 -12.80 9.47 0.25
CA ASP A 65 -12.64 10.93 0.09
C ASP A 65 -12.96 11.74 1.36
N ASP A 66 -13.40 11.07 2.43
CA ASP A 66 -13.85 11.72 3.67
C ASP A 66 -13.28 11.03 4.90
N MET A 67 -12.50 11.79 5.67
CA MET A 67 -11.89 11.35 6.93
C MET A 67 -12.92 10.99 8.00
N SER A 68 -14.16 11.50 7.91
CA SER A 68 -15.22 11.13 8.86
C SER A 68 -15.57 9.64 8.81
N LYS A 69 -15.27 8.96 7.70
CA LYS A 69 -15.52 7.52 7.51
C LYS A 69 -14.45 6.62 8.12
N LEU A 70 -13.34 7.18 8.60
CA LEU A 70 -12.21 6.40 9.07
C LEU A 70 -12.59 5.46 10.21
N GLU A 71 -13.43 5.92 11.14
CA GLU A 71 -13.85 5.12 12.30
C GLU A 71 -14.67 3.89 11.86
N GLU A 72 -15.65 4.09 10.98
CA GLU A 72 -16.45 3.02 10.38
C GLU A 72 -15.57 2.01 9.61
N VAL A 73 -14.62 2.50 8.80
CA VAL A 73 -13.67 1.64 8.06
C VAL A 73 -12.83 0.81 9.03
N MET A 74 -12.29 1.42 10.09
CA MET A 74 -11.49 0.69 11.07
C MET A 74 -12.31 -0.35 11.85
N GLU A 75 -13.56 -0.07 12.18
CA GLU A 75 -14.45 -1.05 12.82
C GLU A 75 -14.67 -2.27 11.92
N GLY A 76 -14.93 -2.05 10.63
CA GLY A 76 -15.05 -3.14 9.65
C GLY A 76 -13.80 -3.98 9.54
N VAL A 77 -12.62 -3.35 9.50
CA VAL A 77 -11.33 -4.07 9.47
C VAL A 77 -11.12 -4.89 10.73
N ARG A 78 -11.38 -4.33 11.91
CA ARG A 78 -11.20 -5.02 13.19
C ARG A 78 -12.16 -6.20 13.37
N ALA A 79 -13.34 -6.13 12.78
CA ALA A 79 -14.31 -7.22 12.78
C ALA A 79 -13.97 -8.33 11.77
N SER A 80 -13.11 -8.04 10.79
CA SER A 80 -12.68 -9.01 9.77
C SER A 80 -11.81 -10.10 10.38
N THR A 81 -12.01 -11.33 9.90
CA THR A 81 -11.15 -12.49 10.19
C THR A 81 -10.42 -13.01 8.95
N ASP A 82 -10.64 -12.39 7.81
CA ASP A 82 -10.18 -12.89 6.51
C ASP A 82 -8.80 -12.35 6.12
N THR A 83 -8.34 -11.30 6.82
CA THR A 83 -7.09 -10.58 6.56
C THR A 83 -6.38 -10.27 7.88
N GLU A 84 -5.05 -10.13 7.86
CA GLU A 84 -4.27 -9.67 9.03
C GLU A 84 -4.64 -8.25 9.47
N GLY A 85 -5.01 -7.42 8.49
CA GLY A 85 -5.40 -6.03 8.70
C GLY A 85 -5.38 -5.27 7.38
N VAL A 86 -5.29 -3.95 7.48
CA VAL A 86 -5.11 -3.07 6.32
C VAL A 86 -4.03 -2.03 6.61
N VAL A 87 -3.41 -1.54 5.54
CA VAL A 87 -2.58 -0.34 5.58
C VAL A 87 -3.46 0.84 5.18
N ILE A 88 -3.42 1.91 5.98
CA ILE A 88 -4.16 3.15 5.72
C ILE A 88 -3.16 4.22 5.33
N TYR A 89 -3.33 4.79 4.14
CA TYR A 89 -2.56 5.92 3.64
C TYR A 89 -3.38 7.19 3.85
N LEU A 90 -2.83 8.16 4.57
CA LEU A 90 -3.46 9.44 4.80
C LEU A 90 -2.84 10.49 3.89
N GLU A 91 -3.67 11.07 3.03
CA GLU A 91 -3.29 12.11 2.09
C GLU A 91 -4.13 13.36 2.33
N ARG A 92 -3.54 14.52 2.08
CA ARG A 92 -4.28 15.78 2.03
C ARG A 92 -5.05 15.86 0.72
N SER A 93 -5.98 16.82 0.63
CA SER A 93 -6.74 17.08 -0.60
C SER A 93 -5.89 17.54 -1.80
N ASP A 94 -4.58 17.78 -1.60
CA ASP A 94 -3.61 18.09 -2.65
C ASP A 94 -2.67 16.90 -2.97
N ASP A 95 -3.08 15.69 -2.60
CA ASP A 95 -2.33 14.43 -2.73
C ASP A 95 -1.00 14.42 -1.94
N THR A 96 -0.76 15.37 -1.02
CA THR A 96 0.42 15.34 -0.16
C THR A 96 0.28 14.22 0.89
N PRO A 97 1.21 13.25 0.96
CA PRO A 97 1.20 12.22 1.99
C PRO A 97 1.44 12.82 3.38
N VAL A 98 0.65 12.37 4.36
CA VAL A 98 0.73 12.78 5.77
C VAL A 98 1.29 11.67 6.65
N GLY A 99 0.99 10.42 6.32
CA GLY A 99 1.39 9.24 7.08
C GLY A 99 0.77 7.98 6.48
#